data_AF-A0A7S0I7G2-F1
#
_entry.id   AF-A0A7S0I7G2-F1
#
_cell.length_a   1.000
_cell.length_b   1.000
_cell.length_c   1.000
_cell.angle_alpha   90.00
_cell.angle_beta   90.00
_cell.angle_gamma   90.00
#
_symmetry.space_group_name_H-M   'P 1'
#
loop_
_entity.id
_entity.type
_entity.pdbx_description
1 polymer ?
#
loop_
_entity_poly.entity_id
_entity_poly.type
_entity_poly.pdbx_seq_one_letter_code
_entity_poly.pdbx_strand_id
1 'polypeptide(L)'
;DPDANQRSGGAAVRPAGATARASVGSNTENPRFALLFDCDGVIVETEELHRKAYNASFKHFGLVIPGKGKVEWSVEYYDVLANTVGGGKPKMRYHFDNNGWPSFFGGSKVPRTDEEKTKMVDSLQDMKTEFYKDIVESQAIARPGVLRLIDEAIAAPDIAVGICSAATKEGFLKVVNSIVGPDRLSRLDVVMAGGDGTKKKP
;
A
#
# COMPACT_ATOMS: atom_id res chain seq x y z
N ASP A 1 -67.37 -18.19 5.43
CA ASP A 1 -67.29 -18.34 3.97
C ASP A 1 -67.84 -17.07 3.35
N PRO A 2 -67.11 -16.34 2.49
CA PRO A 2 -65.66 -16.45 2.23
C PRO A 2 -64.88 -15.88 3.45
N ASP A 3 -63.74 -15.17 3.43
CA ASP A 3 -62.86 -14.67 2.35
C ASP A 3 -61.40 -14.49 2.87
N ALA A 4 -60.46 -14.14 1.99
CA ALA A 4 -59.03 -14.17 2.23
C ALA A 4 -58.36 -12.80 2.43
N ASN A 5 -57.30 -12.76 3.26
CA ASN A 5 -56.12 -11.94 2.96
C ASN A 5 -54.85 -12.46 3.68
N GLN A 6 -54.23 -13.51 3.13
CA GLN A 6 -52.82 -13.77 3.40
C GLN A 6 -51.99 -12.77 2.60
N ARG A 7 -51.37 -11.78 3.26
CA ARG A 7 -50.27 -11.00 2.65
C ARG A 7 -48.94 -11.57 3.10
N SER A 8 -48.39 -12.44 2.25
CA SER A 8 -47.02 -12.90 2.34
C SER A 8 -46.05 -11.73 2.24
N GLY A 9 -45.19 -11.58 3.24
CA GLY A 9 -44.07 -10.65 3.20
C GLY A 9 -43.01 -11.15 2.21
N GLY A 10 -43.16 -10.77 0.94
CA GLY A 10 -42.14 -11.03 -0.07
C GLY A 10 -40.84 -10.31 0.30
N ALA A 11 -39.83 -11.06 0.75
CA ALA A 11 -38.51 -10.52 1.02
C ALA A 11 -37.94 -9.93 -0.28
N ALA A 12 -37.72 -8.62 -0.31
CA ALA A 12 -37.15 -7.93 -1.45
C ALA A 12 -35.74 -8.48 -1.73
N VAL A 13 -35.58 -9.22 -2.82
CA VAL A 13 -34.28 -9.68 -3.30
C VAL A 13 -33.43 -8.45 -3.58
N ARG A 14 -32.39 -8.25 -2.76
CA ARG A 14 -31.40 -7.19 -2.99
C ARG A 14 -30.76 -7.45 -4.36
N PRO A 15 -30.60 -6.44 -5.23
CA PRO A 15 -29.89 -6.63 -6.49
C PRO A 15 -28.49 -7.12 -6.17
N ALA A 16 -28.04 -8.16 -6.87
CA ALA A 16 -26.68 -8.65 -6.76
C ALA A 16 -25.72 -7.49 -7.06
N GLY A 17 -24.90 -7.12 -6.07
CA GLY A 17 -23.83 -6.15 -6.27
C GLY A 17 -22.94 -6.62 -7.41
N ALA A 18 -22.45 -5.67 -8.22
CA ALA A 18 -21.73 -5.93 -9.47
C ALA A 18 -20.80 -7.14 -9.34
N THR A 19 -21.10 -8.20 -10.10
CA THR A 19 -20.24 -9.37 -10.15
C THR A 19 -18.86 -8.93 -10.61
N ALA A 20 -17.85 -9.15 -9.77
CA ALA A 20 -16.48 -9.22 -10.25
C ALA A 20 -16.49 -10.29 -11.34
N ARG A 21 -16.38 -9.87 -12.60
CA ARG A 21 -16.24 -10.83 -13.69
C ARG A 21 -14.91 -11.53 -13.45
N ALA A 22 -14.96 -12.83 -13.23
CA ALA A 22 -13.77 -13.66 -13.17
C ALA A 22 -12.86 -13.30 -14.35
N SER A 23 -11.57 -13.20 -14.09
CA SER A 23 -10.59 -12.91 -15.14
C SER A 23 -10.67 -13.99 -16.22
N VAL A 24 -10.31 -13.63 -17.45
CA VAL A 24 -10.40 -14.53 -18.61
C VAL A 24 -9.51 -15.78 -18.45
N GLY A 25 -8.52 -15.74 -17.55
CA GLY A 25 -7.67 -16.88 -17.20
C GLY A 25 -7.99 -17.55 -15.86
N SER A 26 -9.09 -17.22 -15.17
CA SER A 26 -9.48 -17.93 -13.94
C SER A 26 -9.87 -19.38 -14.23
N ASN A 27 -9.39 -20.30 -13.40
CA ASN A 27 -9.73 -21.72 -13.42
C ASN A 27 -10.85 -22.08 -12.42
N THR A 28 -11.46 -21.09 -11.79
CA THR A 28 -12.37 -21.29 -10.65
C THR A 28 -13.75 -21.78 -11.11
N GLU A 29 -14.17 -22.94 -10.62
CA GLU A 29 -15.44 -23.60 -10.94
C GLU A 29 -16.27 -23.83 -9.67
N ASN A 30 -17.45 -23.21 -9.60
CA ASN A 30 -18.38 -23.31 -8.46
C ASN A 30 -17.69 -23.08 -7.09
N PRO A 31 -17.01 -21.94 -6.86
CA PRO A 31 -16.16 -21.72 -5.70
C PRO A 31 -16.95 -21.87 -4.40
N ARG A 32 -16.39 -22.68 -3.49
CA ARG A 32 -16.91 -22.92 -2.14
C ARG A 32 -16.17 -22.09 -1.09
N PHE A 33 -14.95 -21.68 -1.40
CA PHE A 33 -14.07 -20.91 -0.53
C PHE A 33 -13.47 -19.74 -1.32
N ALA A 34 -12.86 -18.78 -0.61
CA ALA A 34 -12.09 -17.72 -1.22
C ALA A 34 -10.85 -17.39 -0.39
N LEU A 35 -9.74 -17.05 -1.06
CA LEU A 35 -8.50 -16.59 -0.45
C LEU A 35 -8.18 -15.18 -0.97
N LEU A 36 -8.28 -14.20 -0.07
CA LEU A 36 -8.03 -12.79 -0.36
C LEU A 36 -6.74 -12.33 0.32
N PHE A 37 -5.74 -11.96 -0.48
CA PHE A 37 -4.46 -11.43 0.00
C PHE A 37 -4.53 -9.91 0.17
N ASP A 38 -3.93 -9.37 1.23
CA ASP A 38 -3.52 -7.96 1.21
C ASP A 38 -2.23 -7.81 0.38
N CYS A 39 -1.90 -6.60 -0.07
CA CYS A 39 -0.62 -6.34 -0.74
C CYS A 39 0.46 -6.02 0.29
N ASP A 40 0.28 -4.89 0.98
CA ASP A 40 1.21 -4.33 1.94
C ASP A 40 1.28 -5.17 3.21
N GLY A 41 2.50 -5.52 3.63
CA GLY A 41 2.75 -6.39 4.78
C GLY A 41 2.39 -7.87 4.58
N VAL A 42 1.73 -8.25 3.47
CA VAL A 42 1.29 -9.64 3.20
C VAL A 42 1.97 -10.23 1.97
N ILE A 43 1.79 -9.66 0.77
CA ILE A 43 2.55 -10.11 -0.41
C ILE A 43 3.97 -9.57 -0.37
N VAL A 44 4.16 -8.30 0.04
CA VAL A 44 5.46 -7.64 0.10
C VAL A 44 5.62 -6.90 1.42
N GLU A 45 6.83 -6.93 1.97
CA GLU A 45 7.20 -6.06 3.10
C GLU A 45 7.48 -4.64 2.60
N THR A 46 6.43 -3.83 2.47
CA THR A 46 6.52 -2.50 1.82
C THR A 46 7.02 -1.39 2.75
N GLU A 47 6.86 -1.50 4.07
CA GLU A 47 7.30 -0.44 4.99
C GLU A 47 8.83 -0.31 5.05
N GLU A 48 9.57 -1.42 4.93
CA GLU A 48 11.03 -1.39 4.77
C GLU A 48 11.46 -0.71 3.45
N LEU A 49 10.73 -0.92 2.36
CA LEU A 49 10.98 -0.22 1.09
C LEU A 49 10.68 1.28 1.22
N HIS A 50 9.63 1.65 1.95
CA HIS A 50 9.32 3.04 2.30
C HIS A 50 10.44 3.68 3.12
N ARG A 51 10.93 3.01 4.17
CA ARG A 51 12.05 3.48 5.02
C ARG A 51 13.33 3.71 4.22
N LYS A 52 13.72 2.74 3.39
CA LYS A 52 14.87 2.86 2.47
C LYS A 52 14.72 4.07 1.55
N ALA A 53 13.54 4.32 1.00
CA ALA A 53 13.29 5.47 0.13
C ALA A 53 13.35 6.83 0.86
N TYR A 54 12.91 6.92 2.13
CA TYR A 54 13.14 8.12 2.95
C TYR A 54 14.63 8.37 3.17
N ASN A 55 15.38 7.36 3.60
CA ASN A 55 16.82 7.48 3.83
C ASN A 55 17.60 7.80 2.54
N ALA A 56 17.16 7.27 1.39
CA ALA A 56 17.70 7.63 0.08
C ALA A 56 17.46 9.12 -0.25
N SER A 57 16.25 9.64 -0.01
CA SER A 57 15.93 11.07 -0.15
C SER A 57 16.77 11.94 0.78
N PHE A 58 16.86 11.59 2.06
CA PHE A 58 17.68 12.33 3.04
C PHE A 58 19.16 12.33 2.67
N LYS A 59 19.68 11.21 2.15
CA LYS A 59 21.07 11.07 1.68
C LYS A 59 21.32 11.86 0.40
N HIS A 60 20.39 11.87 -0.56
CA HIS A 60 20.49 12.64 -1.81
C HIS A 60 20.63 14.15 -1.52
N PHE A 61 19.79 14.66 -0.62
CA PHE A 61 19.84 16.04 -0.13
C PHE A 61 20.93 16.29 0.94
N GLY A 62 21.62 15.22 1.36
CA GLY A 62 22.63 15.19 2.42
C GLY A 62 22.21 15.90 3.69
N LEU A 63 20.97 15.67 4.14
CA LEU A 63 20.38 16.34 5.29
C LEU A 63 21.21 16.18 6.57
N VAL A 64 21.47 17.28 7.25
CA VAL A 64 22.15 17.32 8.56
C VAL A 64 21.31 18.14 9.54
N ILE A 65 21.01 17.56 10.71
CA ILE A 65 20.46 18.30 11.85
C ILE A 65 21.64 18.86 12.67
N PRO A 66 21.72 20.17 12.93
CA PRO A 66 22.76 20.77 13.75
C PRO A 66 22.88 20.09 15.12
N GLY A 67 24.09 19.69 15.49
CA GLY A 67 24.37 18.98 16.76
C GLY A 67 23.95 17.52 16.81
N LYS A 68 23.23 16.97 15.82
CA LYS A 68 22.84 15.55 15.75
C LYS A 68 23.46 14.79 14.57
N GLY A 69 23.88 15.48 13.51
CA GLY A 69 24.52 14.86 12.34
C GLY A 69 23.52 14.50 11.23
N LYS A 70 23.86 13.50 10.43
CA LYS A 70 23.07 13.11 9.24
C LYS A 70 21.70 12.56 9.63
N VAL A 71 20.67 12.88 8.85
CA VAL A 71 19.32 12.32 9.05
C VAL A 71 19.26 10.92 8.45
N GLU A 72 19.00 9.92 9.30
CA GLU A 72 18.71 8.55 8.91
C GLU A 72 17.71 7.94 9.88
N TRP A 73 16.72 7.20 9.36
CA TRP A 73 15.72 6.50 10.16
C TRP A 73 16.08 5.00 10.26
N SER A 74 16.33 4.52 11.48
CA SER A 74 16.54 3.10 11.77
C SER A 74 15.23 2.31 11.59
N VAL A 75 15.33 0.97 11.56
CA VAL A 75 14.15 0.09 11.45
C VAL A 75 13.21 0.31 12.63
N GLU A 76 13.76 0.33 13.85
CA GLU A 76 13.04 0.44 15.12
C GLU A 76 12.36 1.81 15.25
N TYR A 77 13.04 2.89 14.86
CA TYR A 77 12.44 4.22 14.85
C TYR A 77 11.33 4.34 13.80
N TYR A 78 11.57 3.81 12.60
CA TYR A 78 10.60 3.90 11.52
C TYR A 78 9.36 3.03 11.79
N ASP A 79 9.47 1.87 12.42
CA ASP A 79 8.33 1.05 12.82
C ASP A 79 7.38 1.81 13.77
N VAL A 80 7.92 2.44 14.81
CA VAL A 80 7.12 3.30 15.70
C VAL A 80 6.51 4.48 14.93
N LEU A 81 7.28 5.14 14.06
CA LEU A 81 6.80 6.27 13.25
C LEU A 81 5.74 5.85 12.19
N ALA A 82 5.84 4.63 11.66
CA ALA A 82 4.92 4.04 10.70
C ALA A 82 3.53 3.88 11.30
N ASN A 83 3.48 3.29 12.49
CA ASN A 83 2.27 2.99 13.24
C ASN A 83 1.64 4.21 13.94
N THR A 84 2.43 5.25 14.27
CA THR A 84 1.92 6.41 15.03
C THR A 84 1.57 7.65 14.19
N VAL A 85 2.16 7.83 13.00
CA VAL A 85 1.96 9.05 12.19
C VAL A 85 1.51 8.73 10.77
N GLY A 86 0.26 9.05 10.43
CA GLY A 86 -0.30 8.82 9.10
C GLY A 86 0.27 9.75 8.02
N GLY A 87 0.64 9.21 6.85
CA GLY A 87 1.10 9.96 5.68
C GLY A 87 2.57 10.40 5.71
N GLY A 88 3.20 10.53 4.53
CA GLY A 88 4.65 10.77 4.43
C GLY A 88 5.12 12.18 4.80
N LYS A 89 4.45 13.22 4.31
CA LYS A 89 4.75 14.62 4.68
C LYS A 89 4.56 14.85 6.20
N PRO A 90 3.48 14.37 6.86
CA PRO A 90 3.35 14.41 8.31
C PRO A 90 4.46 13.66 9.07
N LYS A 91 4.86 12.46 8.64
CA LYS A 91 5.99 11.70 9.24
C LYS A 91 7.27 12.53 9.30
N MET A 92 7.64 13.19 8.19
CA MET A 92 8.83 14.05 8.13
C MET A 92 8.71 15.29 9.02
N ARG A 93 7.57 15.99 9.01
CA ARG A 93 7.32 17.12 9.92
C ARG A 93 7.43 16.71 11.39
N TYR A 94 6.71 15.66 11.78
CA TYR A 94 6.74 15.14 13.14
C TYR A 94 8.17 14.81 13.59
N HIS A 95 8.96 14.16 12.72
CA HIS A 95 10.36 13.89 13.03
C HIS A 95 11.15 15.19 13.25
N PHE A 96 11.09 16.15 12.33
CA PHE A 96 11.88 17.40 12.40
C PHE A 96 11.43 18.37 13.50
N ASP A 97 10.14 18.51 13.77
CA ASP A 97 9.63 19.35 14.84
C ASP A 97 10.03 18.79 16.23
N ASN A 98 10.12 17.46 16.40
CA ASN A 98 10.60 16.84 17.65
C ASN A 98 12.12 16.70 17.74
N ASN A 99 12.85 16.64 16.62
CA ASN A 99 14.30 16.37 16.62
C ASN A 99 15.18 17.56 16.24
N GLY A 100 14.61 18.65 15.74
CA GLY A 100 15.33 19.75 15.13
C GLY A 100 15.24 19.67 13.60
N TRP A 101 15.05 20.82 12.97
CA TRP A 101 14.97 20.92 11.52
C TRP A 101 16.37 20.82 10.88
N PRO A 102 16.53 20.05 9.79
CA PRO A 102 17.82 19.90 9.13
C PRO A 102 18.12 21.10 8.21
N SER A 103 19.38 21.20 7.80
CA SER A 103 19.76 21.91 6.58
C SER A 103 20.23 20.93 5.50
N PHE A 104 20.24 21.40 4.25
CA PHE A 104 20.82 20.68 3.12
C PHE A 104 22.36 20.65 3.22
N PHE A 105 22.99 19.65 2.60
CA PHE A 105 24.45 19.56 2.58
C PHE A 105 25.09 20.81 1.97
N GLY A 106 26.09 21.37 2.65
CA GLY A 106 26.74 22.65 2.26
C GLY A 106 25.90 23.90 2.54
N GLY A 107 24.66 23.77 3.02
CA GLY A 107 23.79 24.88 3.38
C GLY A 107 23.76 25.15 4.88
N SER A 108 24.03 26.39 5.30
CA SER A 108 23.97 26.81 6.71
C SER A 108 22.54 27.19 7.19
N LYS A 109 21.56 27.24 6.28
CA LYS A 109 20.21 27.73 6.59
C LYS A 109 19.25 26.58 6.89
N VAL A 110 18.97 26.39 8.17
CA VAL A 110 17.79 25.65 8.66
C VAL A 110 16.53 26.45 8.33
N PRO A 111 15.42 25.83 7.84
CA PRO A 111 14.16 26.52 7.57
C PRO A 111 13.56 27.06 8.88
N ARG A 112 13.08 28.32 8.85
CA ARG A 112 12.56 29.02 10.02
C ARG A 112 11.06 29.30 9.94
N THR A 113 10.54 29.59 8.75
CA THR A 113 9.10 29.81 8.54
C THR A 113 8.40 28.52 8.13
N ASP A 114 7.08 28.44 8.34
CA ASP A 114 6.32 27.25 7.96
C ASP A 114 6.30 27.05 6.44
N GLU A 115 6.41 28.10 5.62
CA GLU A 115 6.55 27.99 4.17
C GLU A 115 7.89 27.36 3.76
N GLU A 116 8.99 27.72 4.44
CA GLU A 116 10.30 27.11 4.20
C GLU A 116 10.31 25.64 4.61
N LYS A 117 9.73 25.33 5.78
CA LYS A 117 9.51 23.96 6.26
C LYS A 117 8.65 23.14 5.29
N THR A 118 7.58 23.74 4.75
CA THR A 118 6.69 23.11 3.77
C THR A 118 7.45 22.74 2.50
N LYS A 119 8.14 23.70 1.89
CA LYS A 119 8.92 23.51 0.66
C LYS A 119 9.99 22.42 0.81
N MET A 120 10.68 22.39 1.95
CA MET A 120 11.64 21.32 2.25
C MET A 120 10.95 19.94 2.31
N VAL A 121 9.87 19.79 3.08
CA VAL A 121 9.13 18.52 3.21
C VAL A 121 8.53 18.07 1.87
N ASP A 122 8.10 19.00 1.03
CA ASP A 122 7.63 18.72 -0.32
C ASP A 122 8.76 18.16 -1.20
N SER A 123 9.91 18.86 -1.29
CA SER A 123 11.08 18.38 -2.05
C SER A 123 11.57 17.00 -1.60
N LEU A 124 11.57 16.75 -0.29
CA LEU A 124 11.94 15.45 0.27
C LEU A 124 10.93 14.35 -0.08
N GLN A 125 9.63 14.66 -0.09
CA GLN A 125 8.56 13.72 -0.44
C GLN A 125 8.60 13.37 -1.92
N ASP A 126 8.83 14.35 -2.79
CA ASP A 126 8.86 14.15 -4.24
C ASP A 126 10.05 13.25 -4.61
N MET A 127 11.25 13.56 -4.11
CA MET A 127 12.45 12.73 -4.31
C MET A 127 12.33 11.33 -3.67
N LYS A 128 11.69 11.22 -2.48
CA LYS A 128 11.36 9.91 -1.88
C LYS A 128 10.42 9.10 -2.77
N THR A 129 9.54 9.76 -3.52
CA THR A 129 8.58 9.09 -4.41
C THR A 129 9.28 8.51 -5.63
N GLU A 130 10.30 9.19 -6.18
CA GLU A 130 11.15 8.63 -7.25
C GLU A 130 11.98 7.46 -6.73
N PHE A 131 12.76 7.63 -5.66
CA PHE A 131 13.54 6.52 -5.09
C PHE A 131 12.69 5.31 -4.70
N TYR A 132 11.43 5.51 -4.30
CA TYR A 132 10.53 4.41 -3.99
C TYR A 132 10.15 3.59 -5.22
N LYS A 133 10.00 4.20 -6.41
CA LYS A 133 9.77 3.44 -7.66
C LYS A 133 10.97 2.55 -7.95
N ASP A 134 12.17 3.13 -7.98
CA ASP A 134 13.43 2.42 -8.24
C ASP A 134 13.65 1.27 -7.25
N ILE A 135 13.40 1.50 -5.95
CA ILE A 135 13.54 0.50 -4.89
C ILE A 135 12.49 -0.62 -5.02
N VAL A 136 11.24 -0.31 -5.37
CA VAL A 136 10.22 -1.34 -5.62
C VAL A 136 10.59 -2.19 -6.84
N GLU A 137 11.02 -1.57 -7.93
CA GLU A 137 11.38 -2.29 -9.16
C GLU A 137 12.65 -3.14 -9.01
N SER A 138 13.62 -2.72 -8.18
CA SER A 138 14.91 -3.40 -8.02
C SER A 138 15.07 -4.29 -6.78
N GLN A 139 14.28 -4.09 -5.72
CA GLN A 139 14.46 -4.74 -4.42
C GLN A 139 13.20 -5.32 -3.79
N ALA A 140 12.00 -5.08 -4.33
CA ALA A 140 10.82 -5.76 -3.81
C ALA A 140 10.95 -7.27 -4.04
N ILE A 141 10.58 -8.05 -3.03
CA ILE A 141 10.53 -9.51 -3.07
C ILE A 141 9.24 -9.96 -2.39
N ALA A 142 8.65 -11.06 -2.88
CA ALA A 142 7.51 -11.67 -2.21
C ALA A 142 7.91 -12.16 -0.82
N ARG A 143 7.01 -12.05 0.16
CA ARG A 143 7.19 -12.70 1.46
C ARG A 143 7.27 -14.23 1.28
N PRO A 144 8.10 -14.94 2.06
CA PRO A 144 8.33 -16.38 1.88
C PRO A 144 7.03 -17.20 1.84
N GLY A 145 6.91 -18.05 0.82
CA GLY A 145 5.74 -18.93 0.62
C GLY A 145 4.51 -18.28 -0.02
N VAL A 146 4.42 -16.95 -0.12
CA VAL A 146 3.18 -16.29 -0.61
C VAL A 146 2.92 -16.59 -2.09
N LEU A 147 3.92 -16.51 -2.97
CA LEU A 147 3.72 -16.86 -4.38
C LEU A 147 3.35 -18.35 -4.55
N ARG A 148 3.92 -19.24 -3.74
CA ARG A 148 3.57 -20.67 -3.72
C ARG A 148 2.10 -20.86 -3.32
N LEU A 149 1.64 -20.16 -2.28
CA LEU A 149 0.26 -20.22 -1.82
C LEU A 149 -0.73 -19.62 -2.84
N ILE A 150 -0.33 -18.56 -3.55
CA ILE A 150 -1.10 -18.02 -4.68
C ILE A 150 -1.21 -19.06 -5.81
N ASP A 151 -0.10 -19.70 -6.19
CA ASP A 151 -0.10 -20.73 -7.24
C ASP A 151 -0.91 -21.98 -6.83
N GLU A 152 -0.78 -22.44 -5.57
CA GLU A 152 -1.58 -23.52 -4.99
C GLU A 152 -3.08 -23.20 -4.99
N ALA A 153 -3.46 -21.96 -4.68
CA ALA A 153 -4.85 -21.52 -4.67
C ALA A 153 -5.43 -21.38 -6.09
N ILE A 154 -4.67 -20.83 -7.05
CA ILE A 154 -5.09 -20.72 -8.47
C ILE A 154 -5.27 -22.12 -9.11
N ALA A 155 -4.58 -23.14 -8.60
CA ALA A 155 -4.73 -24.52 -9.05
C ALA A 155 -5.94 -25.26 -8.44
N ALA A 156 -6.60 -24.70 -7.42
CA ALA A 156 -7.73 -25.31 -6.73
C ALA A 156 -9.07 -24.74 -7.27
N PRO A 157 -9.85 -25.50 -8.06
CA PRO A 157 -11.02 -24.96 -8.75
C PRO A 157 -12.14 -24.51 -7.80
N ASP A 158 -12.22 -25.05 -6.57
CA ASP A 158 -13.23 -24.66 -5.58
C ASP A 158 -12.84 -23.47 -4.70
N ILE A 159 -11.68 -22.83 -4.96
CA ILE A 159 -11.18 -21.64 -4.27
C ILE A 159 -11.13 -20.46 -5.24
N ALA A 160 -11.89 -19.40 -4.95
CA ALA A 160 -11.72 -18.11 -5.62
C ALA A 160 -10.50 -17.36 -5.04
N VAL A 161 -9.67 -16.76 -5.88
CA VAL A 161 -8.42 -16.10 -5.45
C VAL A 161 -8.43 -14.62 -5.80
N GLY A 162 -7.99 -13.76 -4.88
CA GLY A 162 -7.90 -12.33 -5.16
C GLY A 162 -6.96 -11.53 -4.28
N ILE A 163 -6.74 -10.28 -4.66
CA ILE A 163 -5.90 -9.31 -3.92
C ILE A 163 -6.72 -8.06 -3.61
N CYS A 164 -6.70 -7.62 -2.35
CA CYS A 164 -7.50 -6.51 -1.83
C CYS A 164 -6.65 -5.53 -1.01
N SER A 165 -6.05 -4.52 -1.67
CA SER A 165 -5.18 -3.51 -1.04
C SER A 165 -5.89 -2.17 -0.77
N ALA A 166 -5.47 -1.48 0.29
CA ALA A 166 -5.88 -0.10 0.58
C ALA A 166 -4.96 0.97 -0.06
N ALA A 167 -3.82 0.57 -0.63
CA ALA A 167 -2.90 1.44 -1.36
C ALA A 167 -3.57 2.04 -2.61
N THR A 168 -3.10 3.19 -3.08
CA THR A 168 -3.62 3.78 -4.33
C THR A 168 -3.41 2.82 -5.50
N LYS A 169 -4.32 2.79 -6.47
CA LYS A 169 -4.25 1.93 -7.65
C LYS A 169 -2.88 1.96 -8.35
N GLU A 170 -2.27 3.14 -8.46
CA GLU A 170 -0.92 3.29 -9.02
C GLU A 170 0.18 2.63 -8.16
N GLY A 171 0.17 2.85 -6.85
CA GLY A 171 1.16 2.25 -5.94
C GLY A 171 1.01 0.73 -5.87
N PHE A 172 -0.24 0.25 -5.81
CA PHE A 172 -0.58 -1.16 -5.87
C PHE A 172 -0.07 -1.83 -7.16
N LEU A 173 -0.38 -1.25 -8.33
CA LEU A 173 0.02 -1.82 -9.62
C LEU A 173 1.54 -1.92 -9.78
N LYS A 174 2.30 -0.94 -9.28
CA LYS A 174 3.79 -0.98 -9.30
C LYS A 174 4.34 -2.16 -8.50
N VAL A 175 3.87 -2.36 -7.27
CA VAL A 175 4.33 -3.46 -6.42
C VAL A 175 3.88 -4.82 -6.97
N VAL A 176 2.61 -4.95 -7.34
CA VAL A 176 2.03 -6.25 -7.69
C VAL A 176 2.50 -6.77 -9.05
N ASN A 177 2.75 -5.89 -10.03
CA ASN A 177 3.25 -6.30 -11.35
C ASN A 177 4.69 -6.83 -11.28
N SER A 178 5.54 -6.24 -10.44
CA SER A 178 6.93 -6.69 -10.26
C SER A 178 7.06 -8.00 -9.49
N ILE A 179 6.05 -8.38 -8.70
CA ILE A 179 6.15 -9.48 -7.72
C ILE A 179 5.23 -10.66 -8.03
N VAL A 180 3.94 -10.40 -8.25
CA VAL A 180 2.97 -11.44 -8.62
C VAL A 180 3.07 -11.73 -10.11
N GLY A 181 3.25 -10.68 -10.91
CA GLY A 181 3.42 -10.75 -12.36
C GLY A 181 2.11 -10.86 -13.13
N PRO A 182 2.09 -10.39 -14.39
CA PRO A 182 0.86 -10.31 -15.19
C PRO A 182 0.20 -11.68 -15.43
N ASP A 183 0.98 -12.76 -15.50
CA ASP A 183 0.50 -14.13 -15.70
C ASP A 183 -0.27 -14.70 -14.50
N ARG A 184 0.11 -14.36 -13.26
CA ARG A 184 -0.69 -14.74 -12.08
C ARG A 184 -1.90 -13.83 -11.96
N LEU A 185 -1.72 -12.52 -12.18
CA LEU A 185 -2.78 -11.51 -12.09
C LEU A 185 -3.93 -11.77 -13.07
N SER A 186 -3.65 -12.28 -14.27
CA SER A 186 -4.65 -12.66 -15.27
C SER A 186 -5.46 -13.92 -14.92
N ARG A 187 -5.06 -14.65 -13.87
CA ARG A 187 -5.70 -15.87 -13.35
C ARG A 187 -6.42 -15.67 -12.01
N LEU A 188 -6.38 -14.46 -11.43
CA LEU A 188 -7.11 -14.13 -10.20
C LEU A 188 -8.56 -13.74 -10.50
N ASP A 189 -9.51 -14.17 -9.68
CA ASP A 189 -10.93 -13.81 -9.84
C ASP A 189 -11.21 -12.33 -9.56
N VAL A 190 -10.45 -11.74 -8.64
CA VAL A 190 -10.64 -10.34 -8.24
C VAL A 190 -9.34 -9.66 -7.84
N VAL A 191 -9.15 -8.42 -8.33
CA VAL A 191 -8.06 -7.54 -7.92
C VAL A 191 -8.66 -6.17 -7.62
N MET A 192 -8.56 -5.73 -6.35
CA MET A 192 -9.10 -4.47 -5.85
C MET A 192 -8.01 -3.65 -5.18
N ALA A 193 -7.96 -2.36 -5.51
CA ALA A 193 -7.05 -1.38 -4.93
C ALA A 193 -7.81 -0.17 -4.37
N GLY A 194 -7.09 0.69 -3.65
CA GLY A 194 -7.60 1.95 -3.14
C GLY A 194 -8.08 2.86 -4.27
N GLY A 195 -9.37 3.19 -4.22
CA GLY A 195 -10.12 3.89 -5.26
C GLY A 195 -11.30 3.06 -5.79
N ASP A 196 -11.23 1.73 -5.73
CA ASP A 196 -12.30 0.83 -6.18
C ASP A 196 -13.44 0.70 -5.15
N GLY A 197 -13.34 1.35 -3.98
CA GLY A 197 -14.36 1.40 -2.93
C GLY A 197 -14.43 2.77 -2.24
N THR A 198 -15.62 3.13 -1.72
CA THR A 198 -15.91 4.46 -1.12
C THR A 198 -15.40 4.64 0.31
N LYS A 199 -14.98 3.56 0.97
CA LYS A 199 -14.31 3.55 2.27
C LYS A 199 -13.02 2.76 2.16
N LYS A 200 -11.97 3.19 2.86
CA LYS A 200 -10.73 2.42 3.04
C LYS A 200 -10.81 1.64 4.35
N LYS A 201 -10.03 0.55 4.46
CA LYS A 201 -9.90 -0.26 5.69
C LYS A 201 -9.71 0.65 6.92
N PRO A 202 -10.47 0.49 8.01
CA PRO A 202 -11.65 -0.38 8.16
C PRO A 202 -12.88 0.09 7.36
#